data_AF-A0A529MEJ5-F1
#
_entry.id   AF-A0A529MEJ5-F1
#
_cell.length_a   1.000
_cell.length_b   1.000
_cell.length_c   1.000
_cell.angle_alpha   90.00
_cell.angle_beta   90.00
_cell.angle_gamma   90.00
#
_symmetry.space_group_name_H-M   'P 1'
#
loop_
_entity.id
_entity.type
_entity.pdbx_description
1 polymer ?
#
loop_
_entity_poly.entity_id
_entity_poly.type
_entity_poly.pdbx_seq_one_letter_code
_entity_poly.pdbx_strand_id
1 'polypeptide(L)'
;VLVGMGERTTPQAVGDLARSLFAAGEATRVIAALMPRDRSFMHLDTVFTLCDRDLATMYPPVVERLRTFSIRPGDGDAAVEVREEK
;
A
#
# COMPACT_ATOMS: atom_id res chain seq x y z
N VAL A 1 3.64 -7.27 0.97
CA VAL A 1 4.01 -6.25 -0.03
C VAL A 1 3.49 -4.89 0.41
N LEU A 2 4.28 -3.82 0.28
CA LEU A 2 3.86 -2.43 0.58
C LEU A 2 3.80 -1.63 -0.73
N VAL A 3 2.72 -0.89 -0.95
CA VAL A 3 2.50 -0.14 -2.21
C VAL A 3 1.94 1.24 -1.89
N GLY A 4 2.54 2.29 -2.45
CA GLY A 4 1.99 3.63 -2.40
C GLY A 4 0.81 3.78 -3.37
N MET A 5 -0.24 4.49 -2.96
CA MET A 5 -1.38 4.89 -3.80
C MET A 5 -1.51 6.41 -3.81
N GLY A 6 -1.81 6.99 -4.96
CA GLY A 6 -1.92 8.44 -5.11
C GLY A 6 -1.76 8.88 -6.55
N GLU A 7 -0.87 9.85 -6.78
CA GLU A 7 -0.66 10.50 -8.09
C GLU A 7 -0.18 9.54 -9.19
N ARG A 8 0.66 8.56 -8.85
CA ARG A 8 1.34 7.68 -9.81
C ARG A 8 0.81 6.24 -9.85
N THR A 9 0.12 5.82 -8.79
CA THR A 9 -0.43 4.47 -8.66
C THR A 9 -1.86 4.55 -8.15
N THR A 10 -2.81 4.07 -8.96
CA THR A 10 -4.24 4.15 -8.65
C THR A 10 -4.69 3.00 -7.75
N PRO A 11 -5.77 3.15 -6.96
CA PRO A 11 -6.33 2.06 -6.17
C PRO A 11 -6.73 0.82 -7.01
N GLN A 12 -7.20 1.03 -8.24
CA GLN A 12 -7.56 -0.05 -9.17
C GLN A 12 -6.32 -0.89 -9.53
N ALA A 13 -5.21 -0.24 -9.87
CA ALA A 13 -3.96 -0.93 -10.18
C ALA A 13 -3.42 -1.73 -8.99
N VAL A 14 -3.56 -1.20 -7.76
CA VAL A 14 -3.19 -1.95 -6.54
C VAL A 14 -4.11 -3.15 -6.32
N GLY A 15 -5.41 -3.01 -6.58
CA GLY A 15 -6.35 -4.12 -6.52
C GLY A 15 -6.02 -5.23 -7.52
N ASP A 16 -5.65 -4.87 -8.74
CA ASP A 16 -5.26 -5.83 -9.78
C ASP A 16 -3.95 -6.55 -9.41
N LEU A 17 -2.95 -5.79 -8.95
CA LEU A 17 -1.68 -6.34 -8.44
C LEU A 17 -1.92 -7.32 -7.28
N ALA A 18 -2.76 -6.96 -6.32
CA ALA A 18 -3.06 -7.81 -5.17
C ALA A 18 -3.68 -9.14 -5.63
N ARG A 19 -4.66 -9.11 -6.53
CA ARG A 19 -5.27 -10.34 -7.09
C ARG A 19 -4.24 -11.23 -7.78
N SER A 20 -3.37 -10.65 -8.61
CA SER A 20 -2.32 -11.41 -9.29
C SER A 20 -1.33 -12.06 -8.32
N LEU A 21 -0.89 -11.32 -7.30
CA LEU A 21 0.03 -11.85 -6.27
C LEU A 21 -0.61 -12.97 -5.45
N PHE A 22 -1.89 -12.84 -5.09
CA PHE A 22 -2.60 -13.86 -4.32
C PHE A 22 -2.87 -15.12 -5.16
N ALA A 23 -3.27 -14.97 -6.43
CA ALA A 23 -3.47 -16.09 -7.34
C ALA A 23 -2.17 -16.88 -7.58
N ALA A 24 -1.02 -16.20 -7.57
CA ALA A 24 0.29 -16.83 -7.70
C ALA A 24 0.84 -17.43 -6.38
N GLY A 25 0.21 -17.14 -5.23
CA GLY A 25 0.71 -17.57 -3.92
C GLY A 25 1.95 -16.80 -3.43
N GLU A 26 2.29 -15.67 -4.07
CA GLU A 26 3.52 -14.91 -3.83
C GLU A 26 3.38 -13.86 -2.71
N ALA A 27 2.15 -13.59 -2.28
CA ALA A 27 1.88 -12.72 -1.15
C ALA A 27 0.66 -13.17 -0.36
N THR A 28 0.61 -12.82 0.92
CA THR A 28 -0.54 -13.05 1.80
C THR A 28 -1.19 -11.76 2.29
N ARG A 29 -0.54 -10.61 2.05
CA ARG A 29 -1.00 -9.28 2.42
C ARG A 29 -0.35 -8.21 1.53
N VAL A 30 -1.18 -7.31 1.04
CA VAL A 30 -0.73 -6.04 0.43
C VAL A 30 -1.15 -4.92 1.36
N ILE A 31 -0.20 -4.09 1.80
CA ILE A 31 -0.46 -2.86 2.54
C ILE A 31 -0.42 -1.72 1.52
N ALA A 32 -1.54 -1.05 1.33
CA ALA A 32 -1.70 0.02 0.38
C ALA A 32 -1.76 1.36 1.11
N ALA A 33 -0.76 2.21 0.91
CA ALA A 33 -0.62 3.50 1.58
C ALA A 33 -1.14 4.63 0.68
N LEU A 34 -2.34 5.12 0.96
CA LEU A 34 -2.93 6.26 0.27
C LEU A 34 -2.29 7.56 0.73
N MET A 35 -1.52 8.16 -0.17
CA MET A 35 -0.89 9.46 0.02
C MET A 35 -1.90 10.59 -0.22
N PRO A 36 -1.82 11.69 0.56
CA PRO A 36 -2.59 12.89 0.26
C PRO A 36 -2.23 13.41 -1.12
N ARG A 37 -3.21 14.01 -1.82
CA ARG A 37 -3.01 14.59 -3.15
C ARG A 37 -2.25 15.92 -3.05
N ASP A 38 -0.95 15.83 -2.83
CA ASP A 38 0.01 16.93 -2.90
C ASP A 38 0.98 16.64 -4.05
N ARG A 39 1.03 17.52 -5.07
CA ARG A 39 1.86 17.29 -6.29
C ARG A 39 3.36 17.19 -6.00
N SER A 40 3.81 17.58 -4.81
CA SER A 40 5.21 17.48 -4.39
C SER A 40 5.65 16.06 -4.02
N PHE A 41 4.73 15.10 -3.83
CA PHE A 41 5.07 13.74 -3.40
C PHE A 41 4.48 12.72 -4.38
N MET A 42 5.36 12.09 -5.16
CA MET A 42 4.94 11.22 -6.28
C MET A 42 4.89 9.75 -5.90
N HIS A 43 5.72 9.31 -4.96
CA HIS A 43 5.90 7.90 -4.63
C HIS A 43 6.21 7.71 -3.13
N LEU A 44 5.90 6.53 -2.60
CA LEU A 44 6.03 6.23 -1.17
C LEU A 44 7.49 6.20 -0.70
N ASP A 45 8.40 5.72 -1.54
CA ASP A 45 9.84 5.62 -1.26
C ASP A 45 10.48 6.98 -0.95
N THR A 46 10.01 8.05 -1.61
CA THR A 46 10.51 9.42 -1.38
C THR A 46 10.18 9.99 0.01
N VAL A 47 9.24 9.38 0.72
CA VAL A 47 8.78 9.84 2.05
C VAL A 47 8.89 8.77 3.13
N PHE A 48 9.14 7.51 2.77
CA PHE A 48 9.33 6.39 3.67
C PHE A 48 10.26 5.35 3.04
N THR A 49 11.37 5.02 3.68
CA THR A 49 12.33 4.03 3.18
C THR A 49 12.78 3.12 4.31
N LEU A 50 12.69 1.80 4.12
CA LEU A 50 13.31 0.82 5.01
C LEU A 50 14.83 0.82 4.75
N CYS A 51 15.62 1.06 5.79
CA CYS A 51 17.09 1.07 5.73
C CYS A 51 17.70 -0.22 6.27
N ASP A 52 16.99 -0.93 7.15
CA ASP A 52 17.34 -2.25 7.66
C ASP A 52 16.05 -3.00 8.07
N ARG A 53 16.17 -4.19 8.65
CA ARG A 53 15.06 -5.05 9.08
C ARG A 53 14.07 -4.34 10.00
N ASP A 54 14.55 -3.46 10.87
CA ASP A 54 13.79 -2.72 11.88
C ASP A 54 14.11 -1.21 11.89
N LEU A 55 14.75 -0.71 10.83
CA LEU A 55 15.11 0.70 10.69
C LEU A 55 14.48 1.29 9.43
N ALA A 56 13.89 2.47 9.56
CA ALA A 56 13.34 3.23 8.44
C ALA A 56 13.61 4.73 8.57
N THR A 57 13.75 5.42 7.44
CA THR A 57 13.61 6.87 7.37
C THR A 57 12.18 7.22 6.98
N MET A 58 11.68 8.34 7.51
CA MET A 58 10.37 8.86 7.15
C MET A 58 10.39 10.40 7.09
N TYR A 59 9.51 10.96 6.28
CA TYR A 59 9.18 12.38 6.27
C TYR A 59 7.84 12.59 7.00
N PRO A 60 7.86 13.00 8.29
CA PRO A 60 6.67 13.05 9.13
C PRO A 60 5.49 13.84 8.54
N PRO A 61 5.70 15.03 7.93
CA PRO A 61 4.59 15.82 7.38
C PRO A 61 3.76 15.12 6.30
N VAL A 62 4.24 14.03 5.70
CA VAL A 62 3.46 13.21 4.76
C VAL A 62 3.04 11.89 5.40
N VAL A 63 3.96 11.20 6.08
CA VAL A 63 3.71 9.86 6.62
C VAL A 63 2.59 9.85 7.66
N GLU A 64 2.48 10.88 8.49
CA GLU A 64 1.42 10.98 9.51
C GLU A 64 0.02 11.21 8.92
N ARG A 65 -0.08 11.59 7.64
CA ARG A 65 -1.34 11.80 6.92
C ARG A 65 -1.72 10.63 6.02
N LEU A 66 -0.92 9.56 5.98
CA LEU A 66 -1.22 8.39 5.17
C LEU A 66 -2.46 7.68 5.71
N ARG A 67 -3.38 7.33 4.81
CA ARG A 67 -4.41 6.33 5.10
C ARG A 67 -3.93 5.00 4.58
N THR A 68 -3.87 3.98 5.43
CA THR A 68 -3.33 2.68 5.06
C THR A 68 -4.41 1.61 5.06
N PHE A 69 -4.35 0.72 4.08
CA PHE A 69 -5.32 -0.35 3.90
C PHE A 69 -4.60 -1.68 3.78
N SER A 70 -5.04 -2.69 4.51
CA SER A 70 -4.68 -4.07 4.27
C SER A 70 -5.62 -4.71 3.29
N ILE A 71 -5.04 -5.24 2.23
CA ILE A 71 -5.71 -6.11 1.27
C ILE A 71 -5.22 -7.52 1.52
N ARG A 72 -6.16 -8.46 1.65
CA ARG A 72 -5.93 -9.88 1.86
C ARG A 72 -6.72 -10.68 0.82
N PRO A 73 -6.37 -11.96 0.57
CA PRO A 73 -7.25 -12.86 -0.16
C PRO A 73 -8.65 -12.84 0.47
N GLY A 74 -9.69 -12.79 -0.35
CA GLY A 74 -11.07 -12.83 0.15
C GLY A 74 -11.50 -14.26 0.47
N ASP A 75 -12.51 -14.37 1.34
CA ASP A 75 -13.16 -15.64 1.65
C ASP A 75 -14.42 -15.83 0.78
N GLY A 76 -14.71 -17.07 0.36
CA GLY A 76 -15.89 -17.39 -0.43
C GLY A 76 -15.87 -16.77 -1.83
N ASP A 77 -16.92 -16.01 -2.17
CA ASP A 77 -17.09 -15.38 -3.49
C ASP A 77 -16.34 -14.03 -3.63
N ALA A 78 -15.78 -13.50 -2.55
CA ALA A 78 -15.05 -12.23 -2.58
C ALA A 78 -13.63 -12.41 -3.13
N ALA A 79 -13.26 -11.65 -4.16
CA ALA A 79 -11.92 -11.73 -4.74
C ALA A 79 -10.81 -11.25 -3.78
N VAL A 80 -11.10 -10.23 -2.95
CA VAL A 80 -10.19 -9.69 -1.93
C VAL A 80 -10.98 -9.15 -0.74
N GLU A 81 -10.38 -9.20 0.44
CA GLU A 81 -10.84 -8.48 1.63
C GLU A 81 -9.99 -7.21 1.81
N VAL A 82 -10.64 -6.06 2.07
CA VAL A 82 -9.96 -4.78 2.31
C VAL A 82 -10.34 -4.24 3.68
N ARG A 83 -9.35 -3.91 4.51
CA ARG A 83 -9.52 -3.30 5.84
C ARG A 83 -8.66 -2.04 5.96
N GLU A 84 -9.22 -0.95 6.46
CA GLU A 84 -8.43 0.23 6.82
C GLU A 84 -7.69 -0.02 8.15
N GLU A 85 -6.40 0.27 8.19
CA GLU A 85 -5.59 0.18 9.41
C GLU A 85 -5.84 1.42 10.30
N LYS A 86 -5.78 1.23 11.62
CA LYS A 86 -5.95 2.29 12.62
C LYS A 86 -4.63 2.63 13.28
#